data_AF-A0A0F4JAR5-F1
#
_entry.id   AF-A0A0F4JAR5-F1
#
_cell.length_a   1.000
_cell.length_b   1.000
_cell.length_c   1.000
_cell.angle_alpha   90.00
_cell.angle_beta   90.00
_cell.angle_gamma   90.00
#
_symmetry.space_group_name_H-M   'P 1'
#
loop_
_entity.id
_entity.type
_entity.pdbx_description
1 polymer ?
#
loop_
_entity_poly.entity_id
_entity_poly.type
_entity_poly.pdbx_seq_one_letter_code
_entity_poly.pdbx_strand_id
1 'polypeptide(L)'
;MTPSRTVRWTAGWLLAAVWALSFPLFSGLAPHRLWGWCAAAGYLAAAAATALGRRREALGAALLGAVAVPLLYLVLTGQGQSEVGVIERSGRLLLATGKTYVDHPAGVGEYTPYLPAMSLLGLPRALLDGGSGGGGGWAVRLLGDARIWCAAALAGGTWAGRRLLG
;
A
#
# COMPACT_ATOMS: atom_id res chain seq x y z
N MET A 1 0.39 -29.14 -26.56
CA MET A 1 -0.71 -29.24 -25.58
C MET A 1 -0.78 -27.93 -24.82
N THR A 2 -1.90 -27.23 -24.80
CA THR A 2 -2.05 -25.99 -24.02
C THR A 2 -2.35 -26.33 -22.56
N PRO A 3 -1.61 -25.76 -21.58
CA PRO A 3 -1.84 -26.07 -20.17
C PRO A 3 -3.25 -25.64 -19.74
N SER A 4 -3.85 -26.45 -18.86
CA SER A 4 -5.19 -26.18 -18.34
C SER A 4 -5.23 -24.83 -17.61
N ARG A 5 -6.43 -24.25 -17.50
CA ARG A 5 -6.62 -22.96 -16.80
C ARG A 5 -6.11 -23.02 -15.35
N THR A 6 -6.35 -24.13 -14.66
CA THR A 6 -5.86 -24.36 -13.29
C THR A 6 -4.35 -24.35 -13.24
N VAL A 7 -3.67 -25.09 -14.13
CA VAL A 7 -2.20 -25.13 -14.19
C VAL A 7 -1.62 -23.73 -14.41
N ARG A 8 -2.18 -22.96 -15.34
CA ARG A 8 -1.73 -21.58 -15.62
C ARG A 8 -1.87 -20.66 -14.40
N TRP A 9 -3.01 -20.70 -13.70
CA TRP A 9 -3.21 -19.87 -12.51
C TRP A 9 -2.35 -20.32 -11.34
N THR A 10 -2.23 -21.63 -11.08
CA THR A 10 -1.33 -22.14 -10.04
C THR A 10 0.11 -21.74 -10.31
N ALA A 11 0.59 -21.86 -11.55
CA ALA A 11 1.93 -21.41 -11.93
C ALA A 11 2.12 -19.89 -11.72
N GLY A 12 1.11 -19.09 -12.08
CA GLY A 12 1.13 -17.65 -11.83
C GLY A 12 1.25 -17.29 -10.35
N TRP A 13 0.51 -17.97 -9.48
CA TRP A 13 0.63 -17.79 -8.03
C TRP A 13 2.00 -18.21 -7.49
N LEU A 14 2.54 -19.34 -7.94
CA LEU A 14 3.87 -19.78 -7.53
C LEU A 14 4.96 -18.79 -7.97
N LEU A 15 4.87 -18.27 -9.19
CA LEU A 15 5.80 -17.25 -9.67
C LEU A 15 5.70 -15.96 -8.83
N ALA A 16 4.49 -15.53 -8.49
CA ALA A 16 4.28 -14.39 -7.59
C ALA A 16 4.85 -14.65 -6.19
N ALA A 17 4.74 -15.88 -5.67
CA ALA A 17 5.33 -16.25 -4.39
C ALA A 17 6.87 -16.18 -4.42
N VAL A 18 7.50 -16.71 -5.48
CA VAL A 18 8.95 -16.64 -5.68
C VAL A 18 9.41 -15.18 -5.77
N TRP A 19 8.70 -14.35 -6.54
CA TRP A 19 8.98 -12.92 -6.62
C TRP A 19 8.88 -12.24 -5.26
N ALA A 20 7.80 -12.49 -4.50
CA ALA A 20 7.63 -11.92 -3.17
C ALA A 20 8.76 -12.34 -2.21
N LEU A 21 9.22 -13.60 -2.27
CA LEU A 21 10.33 -14.10 -1.46
C LEU A 21 11.68 -13.45 -1.80
N SER A 22 11.84 -12.81 -2.96
CA SER A 22 13.07 -12.06 -3.24
C SER A 22 13.26 -10.87 -2.27
N PHE A 23 12.18 -10.26 -1.78
CA PHE A 23 12.25 -9.09 -0.90
C PHE A 23 12.86 -9.38 0.47
N PRO A 24 12.45 -10.42 1.23
CA PRO A 24 13.12 -10.77 2.47
C PRO A 24 14.58 -11.19 2.30
N LEU A 25 14.97 -11.67 1.11
CA LEU A 25 16.35 -12.10 0.82
C LEU A 25 17.27 -10.95 0.44
N PHE A 26 16.78 -9.97 -0.33
CA PHE A 26 17.62 -8.93 -0.93
C PHE A 26 17.38 -7.53 -0.40
N SER A 27 16.25 -7.26 0.26
CA SER A 27 15.94 -5.88 0.68
C SER A 27 16.47 -5.52 2.07
N GLY A 28 17.25 -4.44 2.13
CA GLY A 28 17.66 -3.82 3.40
C GLY A 28 16.50 -3.17 4.18
N LEU A 29 15.34 -2.97 3.55
CA LEU A 29 14.21 -2.23 4.13
C LEU A 29 13.25 -3.18 4.85
N ALA A 30 13.00 -2.94 6.15
CA ALA A 30 12.11 -3.79 6.94
C ALA A 30 10.68 -3.91 6.37
N PRO A 31 10.04 -2.83 5.87
CA PRO A 31 8.70 -2.94 5.26
C PRO A 31 8.67 -3.86 4.03
N HIS A 32 9.73 -3.87 3.23
CA HIS A 32 9.85 -4.73 2.05
C HIS A 32 9.93 -6.20 2.44
N ARG A 33 10.74 -6.53 3.45
CA ARG A 33 10.86 -7.91 3.93
C ARG A 33 9.56 -8.42 4.52
N LEU A 34 8.88 -7.60 5.34
CA LEU A 34 7.57 -7.92 5.89
C LEU A 34 6.55 -8.20 4.78
N TRP A 35 6.44 -7.29 3.81
CA TRP A 35 5.54 -7.47 2.68
C TRP A 35 5.85 -8.77 1.93
N GLY A 36 7.13 -9.06 1.65
CA GLY A 36 7.52 -10.26 0.93
C GLY A 36 7.17 -11.55 1.65
N TRP A 37 7.34 -11.62 2.98
CA TRP A 37 6.90 -12.77 3.77
C TRP A 37 5.38 -12.98 3.71
N CYS A 38 4.61 -11.92 3.95
CA CYS A 38 3.15 -12.00 3.92
C CYS A 38 2.62 -12.36 2.53
N ALA A 39 3.16 -11.72 1.49
CA ALA A 39 2.76 -11.93 0.10
C ALA A 39 3.12 -13.34 -0.37
N ALA A 40 4.31 -13.84 -0.05
CA ALA A 40 4.71 -15.21 -0.37
C ALA A 40 3.76 -16.24 0.25
N ALA A 41 3.45 -16.11 1.55
CA ALA A 41 2.51 -17.00 2.22
C ALA A 41 1.11 -16.95 1.57
N GLY A 42 0.62 -15.75 1.25
CA GLY A 42 -0.66 -15.56 0.57
C GLY A 42 -0.71 -16.19 -0.82
N TYR A 43 0.34 -16.02 -1.63
CA TYR A 43 0.43 -16.59 -2.96
C TYR A 43 0.61 -18.11 -2.95
N LEU A 44 1.35 -18.68 -2.00
CA LEU A 44 1.44 -20.13 -1.82
C LEU A 44 0.07 -20.73 -1.44
N ALA A 45 -0.65 -20.09 -0.51
CA ALA A 45 -2.01 -20.49 -0.16
C ALA A 45 -2.96 -20.36 -1.36
N ALA A 46 -2.81 -19.30 -2.17
CA ALA A 46 -3.59 -19.12 -3.39
C ALA A 46 -3.30 -20.21 -4.45
N ALA A 47 -2.03 -20.61 -4.60
CA ALA A 47 -1.65 -21.71 -5.48
C ALA A 47 -2.30 -23.03 -5.06
N ALA A 48 -2.25 -23.34 -3.76
CA ALA A 48 -2.89 -24.54 -3.19
C ALA A 48 -4.41 -24.52 -3.36
N ALA A 49 -5.07 -23.42 -3.00
CA ALA A 49 -6.52 -23.26 -3.18
C ALA A 49 -6.94 -23.37 -4.66
N THR A 50 -6.14 -22.80 -5.58
CA THR A 50 -6.39 -22.91 -7.03
C THR A 50 -6.29 -24.36 -7.50
N ALA A 51 -5.28 -25.11 -7.06
CA ALA A 51 -5.12 -26.52 -7.39
C ALA A 51 -6.29 -27.38 -6.90
N LEU A 52 -6.91 -27.00 -5.78
CA LEU A 52 -8.13 -27.61 -5.22
C LEU A 52 -9.44 -27.10 -5.86
N GLY A 53 -9.38 -26.25 -6.89
CA GLY A 53 -10.57 -25.69 -7.53
C GLY A 53 -11.25 -24.55 -6.76
N ARG A 54 -10.68 -24.12 -5.63
CA ARG A 54 -11.22 -23.11 -4.69
C ARG A 54 -10.81 -21.69 -5.09
N ARG A 55 -11.36 -21.23 -6.22
CA ARG A 55 -10.94 -19.96 -6.87
C ARG A 55 -11.18 -18.72 -6.01
N ARG A 56 -12.29 -18.68 -5.25
CA ARG A 56 -12.65 -17.51 -4.42
C ARG A 56 -11.68 -17.39 -3.25
N GLU A 57 -11.35 -18.53 -2.65
CA GLU A 57 -10.39 -18.62 -1.55
C GLU A 57 -8.97 -18.33 -2.01
N ALA A 58 -8.61 -18.72 -3.24
CA ALA A 58 -7.33 -18.33 -3.82
C ALA A 58 -7.19 -16.81 -3.93
N LEU A 59 -8.20 -16.13 -4.46
CA LEU A 59 -8.23 -14.66 -4.52
C LEU A 59 -8.19 -14.03 -3.12
N GLY A 60 -8.98 -14.57 -2.18
CA GLY A 60 -8.97 -14.11 -0.79
C GLY A 60 -7.59 -14.23 -0.14
N ALA A 61 -6.92 -15.37 -0.29
CA ALA A 61 -5.59 -15.62 0.25
C ALA A 61 -4.54 -14.65 -0.33
N ALA A 62 -4.56 -14.44 -1.65
CA ALA A 62 -3.66 -13.49 -2.30
C ALA A 62 -3.91 -12.05 -1.82
N LEU A 63 -5.17 -11.61 -1.75
CA LEU A 63 -5.53 -10.26 -1.26
C LEU A 63 -5.15 -10.06 0.21
N LEU A 64 -5.38 -11.07 1.05
CA LEU A 64 -5.02 -11.00 2.47
C LEU A 64 -3.50 -10.92 2.65
N GLY A 65 -2.75 -11.83 2.02
CA GLY A 65 -1.30 -11.92 2.21
C GLY A 65 -0.52 -10.79 1.53
N ALA A 66 -0.91 -10.39 0.33
CA ALA A 66 -0.15 -9.40 -0.44
C ALA A 66 -0.59 -7.94 -0.18
N VAL A 67 -1.80 -7.73 0.35
CA VAL A 67 -2.38 -6.38 0.55
C VAL A 67 -2.81 -6.16 1.99
N ALA A 68 -3.85 -6.83 2.46
CA ALA A 68 -4.53 -6.42 3.70
C ALA A 68 -3.66 -6.57 4.95
N VAL A 69 -3.06 -7.74 5.17
CA VAL A 69 -2.21 -8.01 6.35
C VAL A 69 -0.99 -7.08 6.40
N PRO A 70 -0.13 -7.00 5.36
CA PRO A 70 1.04 -6.14 5.41
C PRO A 70 0.66 -4.66 5.49
N LEU A 71 -0.39 -4.21 4.79
CA LEU A 71 -0.86 -2.82 4.88
C LEU A 71 -1.26 -2.46 6.31
N LEU A 72 -2.17 -3.24 6.92
CA LEU A 72 -2.65 -2.95 8.26
C LEU A 72 -1.54 -3.00 9.29
N TYR A 73 -0.64 -3.99 9.22
CA TYR A 73 0.50 -4.07 10.12
C TYR A 73 1.37 -2.81 10.02
N LEU A 74 1.74 -2.41 8.80
CA LEU A 74 2.63 -1.27 8.58
C LEU A 74 1.98 0.05 8.99
N VAL A 75 0.67 0.22 8.77
CA VAL A 75 -0.09 1.40 9.20
C VAL A 75 -0.14 1.49 10.73
N LEU A 76 -0.51 0.40 11.40
CA LEU A 76 -0.68 0.39 12.86
C LEU A 76 0.65 0.56 13.60
N THR A 77 1.74 0.01 13.04
CA THR A 77 3.10 0.13 13.58
C THR A 77 3.82 1.42 13.17
N GLY A 78 3.23 2.24 12.29
CA GLY A 78 3.84 3.46 11.76
C GLY A 78 5.07 3.21 10.90
N GLN A 79 5.27 1.97 10.44
CA GLN A 79 6.37 1.61 9.55
C GLN A 79 6.01 1.95 8.11
N GLY A 80 6.90 2.62 7.40
CA GLY A 80 6.65 3.06 6.03
C GLY A 80 7.93 3.41 5.31
N GLN A 81 7.81 3.58 3.99
CA GLN A 81 8.86 4.16 3.17
C GLN A 81 8.74 5.69 3.19
N SER A 82 9.76 6.40 2.68
CA SER A 82 9.79 7.87 2.69
C SER A 82 8.60 8.48 1.94
N GLU A 83 8.08 7.80 0.93
CA GLU A 83 6.92 8.17 0.12
C GLU A 83 5.69 8.50 0.97
N VAL A 84 5.41 7.71 2.02
CA VAL A 84 4.28 7.95 2.92
C VAL A 84 4.48 9.27 3.67
N GLY A 85 5.69 9.47 4.21
CA GLY A 85 6.06 10.68 4.91
C GLY A 85 6.02 11.93 4.03
N VAL A 86 6.39 11.80 2.74
CA VAL A 86 6.30 12.88 1.75
C VAL A 86 4.86 13.32 1.55
N ILE A 87 3.93 12.39 1.37
CA ILE A 87 2.51 12.69 1.15
C ILE A 87 1.94 13.40 2.37
N GLU A 88 2.14 12.84 3.56
CA GLU A 88 1.63 13.43 4.81
C GLU A 88 2.24 14.80 5.11
N ARG A 89 3.54 14.98 4.86
CA ARG A 89 4.21 16.28 4.98
C ARG A 89 3.60 17.29 4.00
N SER A 90 3.38 16.90 2.75
CA SER A 90 2.84 17.79 1.73
C SER A 90 1.41 18.23 2.10
N GLY A 91 0.60 17.34 2.66
CA GLY A 91 -0.71 17.69 3.22
C GLY A 91 -0.63 18.66 4.40
N ARG A 92 0.31 18.45 5.33
CA ARG A 92 0.54 19.40 6.44
C ARG A 92 0.97 20.77 5.93
N LEU A 93 1.87 20.84 4.96
CA LEU A 93 2.33 22.10 4.39
C LEU A 93 1.18 22.83 3.69
N LEU A 94 0.33 22.11 2.94
CA LEU A 94 -0.84 22.67 2.29
C LEU A 94 -1.80 23.27 3.32
N LEU A 95 -2.09 22.53 4.39
CA LEU A 95 -2.99 23.00 5.45
C LEU A 95 -2.44 24.22 6.20
N ALA A 96 -1.13 24.23 6.47
CA ALA A 96 -0.49 25.29 7.26
C ALA A 96 -0.18 26.57 6.45
N THR A 97 0.11 26.44 5.15
CA THR A 97 0.68 27.54 4.35
C THR A 97 0.03 27.76 2.99
N GLY A 98 -0.84 26.84 2.54
CA GLY A 98 -1.36 26.84 1.18
C GLY A 98 -0.37 26.33 0.12
N LYS A 99 0.86 25.96 0.50
CA LYS A 99 1.89 25.45 -0.43
C LYS A 99 1.99 23.92 -0.38
N THR A 100 2.34 23.29 -1.50
CA THR A 100 2.62 21.84 -1.57
C THR A 100 4.11 21.50 -1.60
N TYR A 101 4.97 22.51 -1.82
CA TYR A 101 6.42 22.39 -1.90
C TYR A 101 7.07 23.41 -0.95
N VAL A 102 8.20 23.02 -0.37
CA VAL A 102 9.09 23.98 0.29
C VAL A 102 9.86 24.76 -0.77
N ASP A 103 10.15 26.03 -0.51
CA ASP A 103 10.77 26.89 -1.52
C ASP A 103 12.23 26.45 -1.80
N HIS A 104 12.98 26.06 -0.77
CA HIS A 104 14.40 25.70 -0.85
C HIS A 104 14.67 24.38 -0.10
N PRO A 105 14.45 23.20 -0.72
CA PRO A 105 14.66 21.92 -0.07
C PRO A 105 16.15 21.68 0.21
N ALA A 106 16.50 21.44 1.47
CA ALA A 106 17.89 21.23 1.91
C ALA A 106 18.35 19.76 1.77
N GLY A 107 17.44 18.83 1.46
CA GLY A 107 17.76 17.42 1.28
C GLY A 107 16.62 16.57 0.74
N VAL A 108 16.92 15.30 0.49
CA VAL A 108 15.97 14.31 -0.08
C VAL A 108 14.71 14.17 0.79
N GLY A 109 14.84 14.31 2.10
CA GLY A 109 13.72 14.25 3.03
C GLY A 109 12.69 15.37 2.85
N GLU A 110 13.07 16.51 2.27
CA GLU A 110 12.19 17.68 2.05
C GLU A 110 11.66 17.74 0.61
N TYR A 111 12.32 17.03 -0.30
CA TYR A 111 11.90 16.95 -1.69
C TYR A 111 10.54 16.24 -1.81
N THR A 112 9.66 16.82 -2.61
CA THR A 112 8.34 16.24 -2.94
C THR A 112 8.32 15.91 -4.44
N PRO A 113 8.56 14.64 -4.85
CA PRO A 113 8.60 14.22 -6.25
C PRO A 113 7.21 14.02 -6.89
N TYR A 114 6.14 14.48 -6.24
CA TYR A 114 4.77 14.24 -6.68
C TYR A 114 4.11 15.51 -7.23
N LEU A 115 3.11 15.32 -8.08
CA LEU A 115 2.23 16.41 -8.50
C LEU A 115 1.42 16.96 -7.30
N PRO A 116 1.00 18.24 -7.35
CA PRO A 116 0.37 18.92 -6.21
C PRO A 116 -0.84 18.17 -5.64
N ALA A 117 -1.64 17.53 -6.49
CA ALA A 117 -2.83 16.77 -6.09
C ALA A 117 -2.54 15.65 -5.08
N MET A 118 -1.31 15.11 -5.06
CA MET A 118 -0.94 14.06 -4.10
C MET A 118 -1.01 14.54 -2.65
N SER A 119 -0.82 15.85 -2.40
CA SER A 119 -0.92 16.45 -1.07
C SER A 119 -2.31 16.28 -0.43
N LEU A 120 -3.37 16.13 -1.24
CA LEU A 120 -4.73 15.91 -0.76
C LEU A 120 -4.84 14.59 0.04
N LEU A 121 -4.05 13.59 -0.33
CA LEU A 121 -4.02 12.30 0.37
C LEU A 121 -3.29 12.37 1.73
N GLY A 122 -2.56 13.46 2.00
CA GLY A 122 -1.91 13.73 3.28
C GLY A 122 -2.73 14.63 4.22
N LEU A 123 -3.77 15.31 3.72
CA LEU A 123 -4.65 16.16 4.54
C LEU A 123 -5.31 15.41 5.71
N PRO A 124 -5.76 14.15 5.57
CA PRO A 124 -6.35 13.42 6.68
C PRO A 124 -5.43 13.30 7.89
N ARG A 125 -4.14 13.01 7.69
CA ARG A 125 -3.13 13.03 8.77
C ARG A 125 -3.03 14.42 9.40
N ALA A 126 -2.93 15.46 8.58
CA ALA A 126 -2.76 16.84 9.04
C ALA A 126 -3.94 17.33 9.90
N LEU A 127 -5.16 16.97 9.52
CA LEU A 127 -6.38 17.31 10.24
C LEU A 127 -6.52 16.53 11.55
N LEU A 128 -6.27 15.22 11.54
CA LEU A 128 -6.44 14.35 12.72
C LEU A 128 -5.37 14.56 13.79
N ASP A 129 -4.16 15.00 13.42
CA ASP A 129 -3.11 15.37 14.38
C ASP A 129 -3.31 16.76 15.01
N GLY A 130 -4.34 17.52 14.60
CA GLY A 130 -4.58 18.87 15.12
C GLY A 130 -3.40 19.83 14.94
N GLY A 131 -2.50 19.57 13.98
CA GLY A 131 -1.28 20.35 13.75
C GLY A 131 -0.14 20.14 14.76
N SER A 132 -0.33 19.37 15.85
CA SER A 132 0.66 19.21 16.92
C SER A 132 1.68 18.08 16.70
N GLY A 133 1.48 17.26 15.66
CA GLY A 133 2.38 16.14 15.30
C GLY A 133 2.47 15.02 16.33
N GLY A 134 1.69 15.11 17.42
CA GLY A 134 1.65 14.13 18.50
C GLY A 134 0.84 12.91 18.08
N GLY A 135 1.48 11.74 18.07
CA GLY A 135 0.91 10.47 17.65
C GLY A 135 -0.40 10.13 18.35
N GLY A 136 -1.52 10.44 17.70
CA GLY A 136 -2.82 9.96 18.11
C GLY A 136 -2.85 8.42 18.17
N GLY A 137 -3.83 7.89 18.91
CA GLY A 137 -4.02 6.45 19.06
C GLY A 137 -4.14 5.71 17.72
N TRP A 138 -4.23 4.38 17.78
CA TRP A 138 -4.28 3.52 16.59
C TRP A 138 -5.29 3.97 15.51
N ALA A 139 -6.43 4.57 15.92
CA ALA A 139 -7.44 5.10 15.02
C ALA A 139 -6.95 6.30 14.19
N VAL A 140 -6.21 7.22 14.81
CA VAL A 140 -5.61 8.38 14.12
C VAL A 140 -4.52 7.94 13.16
N ARG A 141 -3.73 6.92 13.52
CA ARG A 141 -2.77 6.30 12.59
C ARG A 141 -3.50 5.68 11.40
N LEU A 142 -4.51 4.85 11.65
CA LEU A 142 -5.25 4.17 10.60
C LEU A 142 -5.96 5.15 9.66
N LEU A 143 -6.73 6.09 10.20
CA LEU A 143 -7.53 7.02 9.41
C LEU A 143 -6.71 8.17 8.83
N GLY A 144 -5.54 8.47 9.40
CA GLY A 144 -4.65 9.51 8.92
C GLY A 144 -3.65 9.04 7.87
N ASP A 145 -3.29 7.76 7.85
CA ASP A 145 -2.19 7.24 7.01
C ASP A 145 -2.49 7.41 5.52
N ALA A 146 -1.53 8.02 4.81
CA ALA A 146 -1.66 8.30 3.38
C ALA A 146 -1.94 7.04 2.54
N ARG A 147 -1.46 5.86 2.95
CA ARG A 147 -1.68 4.61 2.20
C ARG A 147 -3.14 4.19 2.18
N ILE A 148 -3.89 4.46 3.25
CA ILE A 148 -5.33 4.17 3.29
C ILE A 148 -6.08 5.06 2.30
N TRP A 149 -5.68 6.33 2.19
CA TRP A 149 -6.28 7.25 1.22
C TRP A 149 -5.86 6.99 -0.22
N CYS A 150 -4.61 6.53 -0.45
CA CYS A 150 -4.19 5.99 -1.74
C CYS A 150 -5.04 4.78 -2.14
N ALA A 151 -5.25 3.83 -1.22
CA ALA A 151 -6.08 2.66 -1.46
C ALA A 151 -7.55 3.05 -1.74
N ALA A 152 -8.09 4.02 -1.01
CA ALA A 152 -9.43 4.55 -1.22
C ALA A 152 -9.55 5.25 -2.59
N ALA A 153 -8.57 6.07 -2.97
CA ALA A 153 -8.55 6.73 -4.28
C ALA A 153 -8.48 5.71 -5.44
N LEU A 154 -7.65 4.67 -5.31
CA LEU A 154 -7.60 3.57 -6.27
C LEU A 154 -8.94 2.83 -6.35
N ALA A 155 -9.54 2.47 -5.22
CA ALA A 155 -10.83 1.79 -5.17
C ALA A 155 -11.96 2.65 -5.77
N GLY A 156 -11.98 3.95 -5.46
CA GLY A 156 -12.92 4.92 -6.01
C GLY A 156 -12.76 5.10 -7.51
N GLY A 157 -11.53 5.26 -8.00
CA GLY A 157 -11.25 5.39 -9.43
C GLY A 157 -11.60 4.13 -10.22
N THR A 158 -11.25 2.95 -9.73
CA THR A 158 -11.63 1.68 -10.36
C THR A 158 -13.13 1.42 -10.31
N TRP A 159 -13.84 1.89 -9.28
CA TRP A 159 -15.30 1.85 -9.23
C TRP A 159 -15.92 2.83 -10.24
N ALA A 160 -15.48 4.08 -10.26
CA ALA A 160 -15.99 5.11 -11.17
C ALA A 160 -15.75 4.73 -12.63
N GLY A 161 -14.53 4.27 -12.97
CA GLY A 161 -14.22 3.78 -14.32
C GLY A 161 -15.14 2.64 -14.75
N ARG A 162 -15.44 1.69 -13.86
CA ARG A 162 -16.40 0.61 -14.13
C ARG A 162 -17.83 1.10 -14.35
N ARG A 163 -18.22 2.24 -13.77
CA ARG A 163 -19.56 2.84 -13.94
C ARG A 163 -19.68 3.72 -15.18
N LEU A 164 -18.57 4.32 -15.62
CA LEU A 164 -18.55 5.26 -16.74
C LEU A 164 -18.25 4.57 -18.08
N LEU A 165 -17.43 3.51 -18.06
CA LEU A 165 -17.01 2.75 -19.25
C LEU A 165 -17.72 1.39 -19.37
N GLY A 166 -18.54 1.04 -18.38
CA GLY A 166 -19.31 -0.20 -18.31
C GLY A 166 -20.80 0.09 -18.37
#